data_AF-A0A3M7PR97-F1
#
_entry.id   AF-A0A3M7PR97-F1
#
_cell.length_a   1.000
_cell.length_b   1.000
_cell.length_c   1.000
_cell.angle_alpha   90.00
_cell.angle_beta   90.00
_cell.angle_gamma   90.00
#
_symmetry.space_group_name_H-M   'P 1'
#
loop_
_entity.id
_entity.type
_entity.pdbx_description
1 polymer ?
#
loop_
_entity_poly.entity_id
_entity_poly.type
_entity_poly.pdbx_seq_one_letter_code
_entity_poly.pdbx_strand_id
1 'polypeptide(L)'
;MTSDHLLIEASISMGYQLENKSAAKRLNYKKANWQLFSEILNSQIVNITESSLTIDQLNDKITEKIISASHKSIPYLSKKIYKTSLPPNIVNLIKERRK
;
A
#
# COMPACT_ATOMS: atom_id res chain seq x y z
N MET A 1 10.61 49.77 38.13
CA MET A 1 9.75 50.11 36.97
C MET A 1 9.04 48.83 36.58
N THR A 2 7.73 48.76 36.84
CA THR A 2 6.86 47.64 36.51
C THR A 2 6.08 48.01 35.25
N SER A 3 6.03 47.10 34.28
CA SER A 3 5.23 47.26 33.06
C SER A 3 3.75 47.43 33.43
N ASP A 4 3.07 48.37 32.79
CA ASP A 4 1.62 48.62 32.88
C ASP A 4 0.80 47.66 31.99
N HIS A 5 1.46 46.78 31.25
CA HIS A 5 0.84 45.74 30.45
C HIS A 5 0.71 44.40 31.20
N LEU A 6 -0.47 43.79 31.08
CA LEU A 6 -0.76 42.45 31.62
C LEU A 6 -0.35 41.36 30.63
N LEU A 7 0.23 40.27 31.13
CA LEU A 7 0.57 39.09 30.32
C LEU A 7 -0.70 38.31 29.97
N ILE A 8 -0.78 37.89 28.71
CA ILE A 8 -1.86 37.01 28.23
C ILE A 8 -1.23 35.66 27.90
N GLU A 9 -1.74 34.62 28.54
CA GLU A 9 -1.36 33.23 28.29
C GLU A 9 -2.49 32.52 27.56
N ALA A 10 -2.13 31.79 26.50
CA ALA A 10 -3.05 30.92 25.78
C ALA A 10 -2.44 29.52 25.68
N SER A 11 -3.26 28.51 25.98
CA SER A 11 -2.91 27.10 25.81
C SER A 11 -3.74 26.50 24.68
N ILE A 12 -3.07 25.83 23.75
CA ILE A 12 -3.70 25.18 22.60
C ILE A 12 -3.41 23.69 22.68
N SER A 13 -4.45 22.86 22.82
CA SER A 13 -4.34 21.42 22.70
C SER A 13 -4.75 20.98 21.29
N MET A 14 -3.82 20.39 20.54
CA MET A 14 -4.09 19.85 19.21
C MET A 14 -4.18 18.32 19.30
N GLY A 15 -5.37 17.77 19.06
CA GLY A 15 -5.53 16.34 18.87
C GLY A 15 -4.95 15.93 17.53
N TYR A 16 -4.03 14.97 17.51
CA TYR A 16 -3.56 14.35 16.28
C TYR A 16 -3.99 12.89 16.24
N GLN A 17 -4.48 12.46 15.08
CA GLN A 17 -4.77 11.06 14.82
C GLN A 17 -3.63 10.50 14.00
N LEU A 18 -2.82 9.62 14.60
CA LEU A 18 -1.80 8.89 13.87
C LEU A 18 -2.50 7.76 13.11
N GLU A 19 -2.87 8.00 11.86
CA GLU A 19 -3.28 6.92 10.98
C GLU A 19 -2.08 5.99 10.79
N ASN A 20 -2.19 4.76 11.32
CA ASN A 20 -1.37 3.66 10.85
C ASN A 20 -1.77 3.39 9.41
N LYS A 21 -1.23 4.17 8.47
CA LYS A 21 -1.31 3.87 7.04
C LYS A 21 -0.82 2.45 6.90
N SER A 22 -1.75 1.51 6.66
CA SER A 22 -1.38 0.10 6.45
C SER A 22 -0.31 0.14 5.37
N ALA A 23 0.89 -0.38 5.67
CA ALA A 23 2.00 -0.30 4.73
C ALA A 23 1.50 -0.78 3.38
N ALA A 24 1.40 0.14 2.41
CA ALA A 24 0.75 -0.11 1.14
C ALA A 24 1.31 -1.42 0.58
N LYS A 25 0.43 -2.39 0.29
CA LYS A 25 0.86 -3.72 -0.14
C LYS A 25 1.65 -3.54 -1.43
N ARG A 26 2.98 -3.64 -1.32
CA ARG A 26 3.87 -3.40 -2.46
C ARG A 26 3.63 -4.49 -3.50
N LEU A 27 3.49 -4.13 -4.76
CA LEU A 27 3.33 -5.10 -5.84
C LEU A 27 4.66 -5.84 -6.12
N ASN A 28 4.57 -7.08 -6.56
CA ASN A 28 5.71 -7.91 -6.94
C ASN A 28 5.86 -7.96 -8.46
N TYR A 29 6.51 -6.94 -9.02
CA TYR A 29 6.74 -6.81 -10.47
C TYR A 29 7.58 -7.95 -11.07
N LYS A 30 8.40 -8.64 -10.28
CA LYS A 30 9.17 -9.82 -10.75
C LYS A 30 8.28 -11.02 -11.06
N LYS A 31 7.09 -11.08 -10.46
CA LYS A 31 6.09 -12.15 -10.67
C LYS A 31 4.85 -11.64 -11.42
N ALA A 32 4.94 -10.48 -12.06
CA ALA A 32 3.85 -9.90 -12.82
C ALA A 32 3.50 -10.75 -14.04
N ASN A 33 2.20 -10.95 -14.28
CA ASN A 33 1.72 -11.48 -15.55
C ASN A 33 1.46 -10.31 -16.52
N TRP A 34 2.51 -9.88 -17.23
CA TRP A 34 2.43 -8.75 -18.16
C TRP A 34 1.52 -9.01 -19.36
N GLN A 35 1.38 -10.28 -19.76
CA GLN A 35 0.48 -10.67 -20.83
C GLN A 35 -0.98 -10.41 -20.43
N LEU A 36 -1.38 -10.90 -19.24
CA LEU A 36 -2.71 -10.64 -18.68
C LEU A 36 -2.96 -9.14 -18.44
N PHE A 37 -1.94 -8.39 -17.98
CA PHE A 37 -2.04 -6.94 -17.83
C PHE A 37 -2.37 -6.26 -19.17
N SER A 38 -1.65 -6.62 -20.22
CA SER A 38 -1.86 -6.11 -21.58
C SER A 38 -3.25 -6.44 -22.11
N GLU A 39 -3.71 -7.69 -21.94
CA GLU A 39 -5.05 -8.12 -22.34
C GLU A 39 -6.16 -7.33 -21.63
N ILE A 40 -6.01 -7.09 -20.32
CA ILE A 40 -6.96 -6.29 -19.54
C ILE A 40 -7.00 -4.84 -20.06
N LEU A 41 -5.86 -4.24 -20.38
CA LEU A 41 -5.84 -2.86 -20.90
C LEU A 41 -6.42 -2.78 -22.31
N ASN A 42 -6.04 -3.69 -23.20
CA ASN A 42 -6.48 -3.69 -24.60
C ASN A 42 -7.98 -3.94 -24.72
N SER A 43 -8.55 -4.83 -23.89
CA SER A 43 -10.01 -5.05 -23.85
C SER A 43 -10.80 -3.82 -23.39
N GLN A 44 -10.16 -2.90 -22.67
CA GLN A 44 -10.80 -1.74 -22.06
C GLN A 44 -10.53 -0.42 -22.77
N ILE A 45 -9.68 -0.42 -23.80
CA ILE A 45 -9.24 0.78 -24.52
C ILE A 45 -10.39 1.43 -25.32
N VAL A 46 -11.30 0.59 -25.84
CA VAL A 46 -12.50 1.01 -26.59
C VAL A 46 -13.47 1.82 -25.71
N ASN A 47 -13.40 1.66 -24.39
CA ASN A 47 -14.29 2.34 -23.43
C ASN A 47 -13.78 3.72 -22.97
N ILE A 48 -12.63 4.18 -23.48
CA ILE A 48 -12.02 5.47 -23.10
C ILE A 48 -12.40 6.57 -24.10
N THR A 49 -12.76 6.22 -25.34
CA THR A 49 -13.14 7.14 -26.42
C THR A 49 -14.52 7.79 -26.26
N GLU A 50 -14.97 8.08 -25.05
CA GLU A 50 -16.15 8.91 -24.80
C GLU A 50 -15.79 10.39 -25.06
N SER A 51 -16.37 10.96 -26.10
CA SER A 51 -16.10 12.31 -26.61
C SER A 51 -16.54 13.47 -25.71
N SER A 52 -17.08 13.20 -24.51
CA SER A 52 -17.64 14.21 -23.60
C SER A 52 -16.85 14.45 -22.30
N LEU A 53 -15.74 13.73 -22.07
CA LEU A 53 -14.98 13.86 -20.83
C LEU A 53 -13.95 14.98 -20.91
N THR A 54 -13.76 15.71 -19.81
CA THR A 54 -12.64 16.65 -19.67
C THR A 54 -11.31 15.90 -19.59
N ILE A 55 -10.20 16.59 -19.85
CA ILE A 55 -8.85 16.01 -19.77
C ILE A 55 -8.59 15.39 -18.39
N ASP A 56 -9.01 16.04 -17.32
CA ASP A 56 -8.82 15.54 -15.95
C ASP A 56 -9.63 14.26 -15.70
N GLN A 57 -10.88 14.22 -16.15
CA GLN A 57 -11.71 13.02 -16.05
C GLN A 57 -11.14 11.84 -16.85
N LEU A 58 -10.55 12.12 -18.01
CA LEU A 58 -9.85 11.11 -18.80
C LEU A 58 -8.61 10.58 -18.06
N ASN A 59 -7.82 11.47 -17.45
CA ASN A 59 -6.65 11.08 -16.67
C ASN A 59 -7.03 10.21 -15.46
N ASP A 60 -8.09 10.55 -14.76
CA ASP A 60 -8.61 9.75 -13.65
C ASP A 60 -9.05 8.37 -14.14
N LYS A 61 -9.79 8.30 -15.26
CA LYS A 61 -10.27 7.05 -15.84
C LYS A 61 -9.12 6.16 -16.33
N ILE A 62 -8.06 6.75 -16.91
CA ILE A 62 -6.84 6.03 -17.30
C ILE A 62 -6.13 5.49 -16.06
N THR A 63 -5.98 6.32 -15.02
CA THR A 63 -5.31 5.95 -13.77
C THR A 63 -6.02 4.78 -13.10
N GLU A 64 -7.34 4.85 -12.95
CA GLU A 64 -8.17 3.78 -12.39
C GLU A 64 -8.04 2.47 -13.18
N LYS A 65 -8.02 2.55 -14.52
CA LYS A 65 -7.84 1.36 -15.37
C LYS A 65 -6.47 0.72 -15.15
N ILE A 66 -5.40 1.52 -15.12
CA ILE A 66 -4.04 1.02 -14.86
C ILE A 66 -3.94 0.38 -13.48
N ILE A 67 -4.50 1.01 -12.44
CA ILE A 67 -4.51 0.46 -11.07
C ILE A 67 -5.30 -0.85 -11.02
N SER A 68 -6.49 -0.88 -11.63
CA SER A 68 -7.34 -2.08 -11.63
C SER A 68 -6.69 -3.26 -12.36
N ALA A 69 -6.04 -3.01 -13.51
CA ALA A 69 -5.31 -4.03 -14.25
C ALA A 69 -4.10 -4.53 -13.45
N SER A 70 -3.39 -3.62 -12.78
CA SER A 70 -2.25 -3.96 -11.93
C SER A 70 -2.66 -4.88 -10.78
N HIS A 71 -3.75 -4.57 -10.07
CA HIS A 71 -4.24 -5.40 -8.97
C HIS A 71 -4.69 -6.81 -9.40
N LYS A 72 -5.14 -6.98 -10.65
CA LYS A 72 -5.57 -8.28 -11.18
C LYS A 72 -4.43 -9.13 -11.72
N SER A 73 -3.37 -8.50 -12.24
CA SER A 73 -2.29 -9.19 -12.98
C SER A 73 -0.97 -9.28 -12.22
N ILE A 74 -0.77 -8.44 -11.19
CA ILE A 74 0.47 -8.37 -10.43
C ILE A 74 0.21 -8.82 -8.99
N PRO A 75 0.84 -9.93 -8.54
CA PRO A 75 0.67 -10.40 -7.18
C PRO A 75 1.32 -9.43 -6.19
N TYR A 76 0.79 -9.35 -4.97
CA TYR A 76 1.42 -8.58 -3.90
C TYR A 76 2.72 -9.23 -3.43
N LEU A 77 3.69 -8.39 -3.06
CA LEU A 77 4.90 -8.79 -2.40
C LEU A 77 4.54 -9.25 -0.98
N SER A 78 4.48 -10.57 -0.82
CA SER A 78 4.43 -11.18 0.50
C SER A 78 5.73 -10.88 1.25
N LYS A 79 5.62 -10.36 2.47
CA LYS A 79 6.73 -10.44 3.43
C LYS A 79 6.96 -11.93 3.67
N LYS A 80 8.08 -12.46 3.19
CA LYS A 80 8.51 -13.81 3.58
C LYS A 80 8.62 -13.83 5.10
N ILE A 81 7.62 -14.39 5.76
CA ILE A 81 7.71 -14.77 7.17
C ILE A 81 8.59 -16.01 7.15
N TYR A 82 9.90 -15.81 7.13
CA TYR A 82 10.80 -16.88 7.51
C TYR A 82 10.45 -17.16 8.98
N LYS A 83 9.80 -18.30 9.25
CA LYS A 83 9.75 -18.82 10.62
C LYS A 83 11.19 -19.18 10.96
N THR A 84 11.95 -18.20 11.46
CA THR A 84 13.37 -18.32 11.77
C THR A 84 13.63 -19.30 12.91
N SER A 85 12.59 -19.73 13.61
CA SER A 85 12.66 -20.81 14.58
C SER A 85 11.80 -22.00 14.14
N LEU A 86 12.41 -23.17 14.08
CA LEU A 86 11.69 -24.44 14.14
C LEU A 86 10.73 -24.43 15.34
N PRO A 87 9.55 -25.07 15.25
CA PRO A 87 8.65 -25.23 16.39
C PRO A 87 9.39 -25.74 17.64
N PRO A 88 9.03 -25.29 18.86
CA PRO A 88 9.74 -25.66 20.09
C PRO A 88 9.89 -27.18 20.27
N ASN A 89 8.86 -27.94 19.90
CA ASN A 89 8.88 -29.40 19.84
C ASN A 89 10.07 -29.95 19.02
N ILE A 90 10.28 -29.43 17.81
CA ILE A 90 11.32 -29.90 16.90
C ILE A 90 12.71 -29.50 17.44
N VAL A 91 12.81 -28.30 18.02
CA VAL A 91 14.04 -27.84 18.69
C VAL A 91 14.40 -28.78 19.85
N ASN A 92 13.42 -29.21 20.64
CA ASN A 92 13.64 -30.15 21.75
C ASN A 92 14.09 -31.52 21.26
N LEU A 93 13.46 -32.08 20.21
CA LEU A 93 13.87 -33.35 19.61
C LEU A 93 15.31 -33.31 19.06
N ILE A 94 15.73 -32.19 18.45
CA ILE A 94 17.11 -32.02 17.99
C ILE A 94 18.09 -31.96 19.17
N LYS A 95 17.71 -31.29 20.27
CA LYS A 95 18.55 -31.22 21.49
C LYS A 95 18.73 -32.58 22.14
N GLU A 96 17.69 -33.41 22.20
CA GLU A 96 17.80 -34.77 22.75
C GLU A 96 18.69 -35.68 21.91
N ARG A 97 18.64 -35.57 20.58
CA ARG A 97 19.51 -36.35 19.68
C ARG A 97 20.98 -35.91 19.64
N ARG A 98 21.30 -34.73 20.17
CA ARG A 98 22.67 -34.18 20.22
C ARG A 98 23.36 -34.35 21.57
N LYS A 99 22.65 -34.93 22.56
CA LYS A 99 23.27 -35.48 23.77
C LYS A 99 23.87 -36.84 23.46
#